data_AF-A0A937M551-F1
#
_entry.id   AF-A0A937M551-F1
#
_cell.length_a   1.000
_cell.length_b   1.000
_cell.length_c   1.000
_cell.angle_alpha   90.00
_cell.angle_beta   90.00
_cell.angle_gamma   90.00
#
_symmetry.space_group_name_H-M   'P 1'
#
loop_
_entity.id
_entity.type
_entity.pdbx_description
1 polymer ?
#
loop_
_entity_poly.entity_id
_entity_poly.type
_entity_poly.pdbx_seq_one_letter_code
_entity_poly.pdbx_strand_id
1 'polypeptide(L)'
;MEAMGWGRYPKATADLIEPADAQSLQKIVASQKKSASCISRGAGRSYGDSALAGQLIGSRFLDSFLALDEQQQTLRCGAGVKLGDILKVCLPRGLFLPVLPGTKAVSVGGAIAADVHGKNHHRDGSFCQHVIQISLMLASGEVVSCSATQNQELFRASCGGMGLTGAIVEATLRLAAVPSRYIDQRSLVANNLQECFAHIEDNADSKYSVAWLDCLATGDDMGRSVLYLGEHSKG
;
A
#
# COMPACT_ATOMS: atom_id res chain seq x y z
N MET A 1 -18.22 12.41 -12.82
CA MET A 1 -18.78 11.24 -12.11
C MET A 1 -18.91 11.54 -10.62
N GLU A 2 -19.76 10.83 -9.87
CA GLU A 2 -19.74 10.87 -8.39
C GLU A 2 -18.56 10.02 -7.89
N ALA A 3 -17.68 10.60 -7.08
CA ALA A 3 -16.53 9.95 -6.46
C ALA A 3 -16.64 10.01 -4.93
N MET A 4 -16.23 8.93 -4.28
CA MET A 4 -16.22 8.80 -2.81
C MET A 4 -15.10 7.87 -2.37
N GLY A 5 -14.69 7.98 -1.11
CA GLY A 5 -13.84 6.98 -0.45
C GLY A 5 -14.59 5.68 -0.17
N TRP A 6 -13.89 4.68 0.37
CA TRP A 6 -14.48 3.39 0.72
C TRP A 6 -15.57 3.50 1.78
N GLY A 7 -15.49 4.52 2.65
CA GLY A 7 -16.51 4.83 3.66
C GLY A 7 -17.78 5.46 3.10
N ARG A 8 -17.85 5.71 1.77
CA ARG A 8 -18.97 6.37 1.08
C ARG A 8 -19.25 7.81 1.57
N TYR A 9 -18.26 8.45 2.19
CA TYR A 9 -18.30 9.84 2.62
C TYR A 9 -16.87 10.42 2.70
N PRO A 10 -16.65 11.69 2.32
CA PRO A 10 -17.60 12.59 1.65
C PRO A 10 -17.84 12.16 0.19
N LYS A 11 -18.89 12.72 -0.42
CA LYS A 11 -19.18 12.59 -1.85
C LYS A 11 -18.70 13.84 -2.58
N ALA A 12 -18.06 13.65 -3.72
CA ALA A 12 -17.61 14.74 -4.60
C ALA A 12 -18.01 14.46 -6.04
N THR A 13 -18.32 15.52 -6.79
CA THR A 13 -18.40 15.43 -8.26
C THR A 13 -17.00 15.68 -8.81
N ALA A 14 -16.52 14.77 -9.64
CA ALA A 14 -15.17 14.85 -10.19
C ALA A 14 -15.10 14.38 -11.64
N ASP A 15 -14.20 15.00 -12.40
CA ASP A 15 -13.83 14.55 -13.74
C ASP A 15 -12.73 13.50 -13.62
N LEU A 16 -13.04 12.25 -13.97
CA LEU A 16 -12.07 11.16 -13.96
C LEU A 16 -11.39 11.06 -15.33
N ILE A 17 -10.06 11.15 -15.32
CA ILE A 17 -9.21 10.96 -16.49
C ILE A 17 -8.33 9.73 -16.25
N GLU A 18 -8.27 8.83 -17.22
CA GLU A 18 -7.55 7.56 -17.10
C GLU A 18 -6.46 7.47 -18.18
N PRO A 19 -5.24 7.98 -17.91
CA PRO A 19 -4.13 7.88 -18.85
C PRO A 19 -3.81 6.41 -19.17
N ALA A 20 -3.61 6.11 -20.46
CA ALA A 20 -3.19 4.78 -20.91
C ALA A 20 -1.72 4.49 -20.57
N ASP A 21 -0.90 5.54 -20.46
CA ASP A 21 0.54 5.44 -20.23
C ASP A 21 1.11 6.75 -19.66
N ALA A 22 2.41 6.76 -19.38
CA ALA A 22 3.14 7.91 -18.86
C ALA A 22 3.09 9.12 -19.81
N GLN A 23 3.11 8.91 -21.12
CA GLN A 23 3.09 10.00 -22.11
C GLN A 23 1.71 10.68 -22.16
N SER A 24 0.64 9.90 -22.05
CA SER A 24 -0.73 10.40 -21.96
C SER A 24 -0.92 11.18 -20.67
N LEU A 25 -0.39 10.68 -19.56
CA LEU A 25 -0.38 11.41 -18.29
C LEU A 25 0.37 12.74 -18.40
N GLN A 26 1.54 12.75 -19.06
CA GLN A 26 2.31 13.99 -19.28
C GLN A 26 1.50 15.02 -20.06
N LYS A 27 0.81 14.61 -21.13
CA LYS A 27 -0.07 15.51 -21.91
C LYS A 27 -1.21 16.07 -21.06
N ILE A 28 -1.81 15.24 -20.19
CA ILE A 28 -2.86 15.67 -19.26
C ILE A 28 -2.32 16.74 -18.32
N VAL A 29 -1.18 16.47 -17.65
CA VAL A 29 -0.55 17.41 -16.72
C VAL A 29 -0.16 18.72 -17.43
N ALA A 30 0.43 18.66 -18.62
CA ALA A 30 0.81 19.84 -19.40
C ALA A 30 -0.39 20.69 -19.83
N SER A 31 -1.57 20.07 -20.02
CA SER A 31 -2.80 20.76 -20.38
C SER A 31 -3.58 21.33 -19.19
N GLN A 32 -3.20 20.99 -17.95
CA GLN A 32 -3.91 21.47 -16.78
C GLN A 32 -3.70 22.96 -16.53
N LYS A 33 -4.77 23.64 -16.14
CA LYS A 33 -4.68 24.98 -15.57
C LYS A 33 -3.98 24.88 -14.22
N LYS A 34 -3.05 25.79 -13.92
CA LYS A 34 -2.34 25.83 -12.62
C LYS A 34 -3.25 25.90 -11.39
N SER A 35 -4.51 26.35 -11.55
CA SER A 35 -5.51 26.43 -10.49
C SER A 35 -6.41 25.18 -10.37
N ALA A 36 -6.23 24.17 -11.22
CA ALA A 36 -7.04 22.96 -11.18
C ALA A 36 -6.63 22.08 -9.99
N SER A 37 -7.58 21.78 -9.11
CA SER A 37 -7.39 20.77 -8.08
C SER A 37 -7.41 19.37 -8.72
N CYS A 38 -6.28 18.68 -8.65
CA CYS A 38 -6.10 17.35 -9.22
C CYS A 38 -5.41 16.41 -8.24
N ILE A 39 -5.85 15.15 -8.17
CA ILE A 39 -5.20 14.11 -7.38
C ILE A 39 -5.20 12.76 -8.09
N SER A 40 -4.18 11.95 -7.82
CA SER A 40 -4.15 10.57 -8.29
C SER A 40 -5.18 9.72 -7.55
N ARG A 41 -5.82 8.80 -8.26
CA ARG A 41 -6.79 7.86 -7.70
C ARG A 41 -6.43 6.43 -8.12
N GLY A 42 -6.05 5.64 -7.11
CA GLY A 42 -5.87 4.20 -7.24
C GLY A 42 -7.19 3.42 -7.15
N ALA A 43 -7.16 2.28 -6.48
CA ALA A 43 -8.31 1.38 -6.35
C ALA A 43 -9.45 1.86 -5.43
N GLY A 44 -9.41 3.10 -4.93
CA GLY A 44 -10.47 3.70 -4.10
C GLY A 44 -10.68 3.02 -2.74
N ARG A 45 -9.60 2.58 -2.09
CA ARG A 45 -9.64 1.85 -0.80
C ARG A 45 -9.35 2.71 0.44
N SER A 46 -8.86 3.93 0.26
CA SER A 46 -8.87 4.93 1.34
C SER A 46 -10.32 5.23 1.73
N TYR A 47 -10.60 5.30 3.02
CA TYR A 47 -11.96 5.51 3.53
C TYR A 47 -12.43 6.95 3.33
N GLY A 48 -11.54 7.91 3.53
CA GLY A 48 -11.82 9.34 3.48
C GLY A 48 -11.64 9.96 2.09
N ASP A 49 -11.16 11.20 2.09
CA ASP A 49 -11.14 12.11 0.93
C ASP A 49 -9.76 12.29 0.28
N SER A 50 -8.73 11.57 0.73
CA SER A 50 -7.36 11.71 0.22
C SER A 50 -7.19 11.45 -1.29
N ALA A 51 -8.16 10.80 -1.93
CA ALA A 51 -8.21 10.57 -3.37
C ALA A 51 -9.47 11.20 -4.02
N LEU A 52 -9.88 12.37 -3.52
CA LEU A 52 -10.98 13.20 -4.03
C LEU A 52 -10.48 14.61 -4.37
N ALA A 53 -10.86 15.10 -5.54
CA ALA A 53 -10.59 16.44 -6.04
C ALA A 53 -11.57 16.75 -7.19
N GLY A 54 -11.56 17.98 -7.71
CA GLY A 54 -12.35 18.32 -8.90
C GLY A 54 -11.96 17.49 -10.13
N GLN A 55 -10.68 17.15 -10.26
CA GLN A 55 -10.16 16.24 -11.27
C GLN A 55 -9.41 15.06 -10.64
N LEU A 56 -9.65 13.86 -11.15
CA LEU A 56 -9.03 12.61 -10.69
C LEU A 56 -8.21 12.00 -11.81
N ILE A 57 -6.97 11.64 -11.52
CA ILE A 57 -6.12 10.88 -12.43
C ILE A 57 -6.18 9.41 -12.00
N GLY A 58 -6.95 8.60 -12.71
CA GLY A 58 -7.08 7.18 -12.46
C GLY A 58 -5.83 6.42 -12.87
N SER A 59 -5.36 5.50 -12.03
CA SER A 59 -4.21 4.64 -12.38
C SER A 59 -4.61 3.32 -13.06
N ARG A 60 -5.87 3.15 -13.45
CA ARG A 60 -6.42 1.86 -13.92
C ARG A 60 -5.59 1.21 -15.03
N PHE A 61 -5.14 1.99 -16.00
CA PHE A 61 -4.39 1.50 -17.17
C PHE A 61 -2.87 1.59 -17.01
N LEU A 62 -2.39 2.08 -15.86
CA LEU A 62 -0.97 2.04 -15.51
C LEU A 62 -0.66 0.74 -14.75
N ASP A 63 -1.16 -0.40 -15.23
CA ASP A 63 -1.19 -1.70 -14.54
C ASP A 63 -0.31 -2.77 -15.21
N SER A 64 0.70 -2.34 -15.98
CA SER A 64 1.67 -3.24 -16.59
C SER A 64 2.69 -3.79 -15.58
N PHE A 65 2.96 -5.10 -15.67
CA PHE A 65 4.16 -5.71 -15.10
C PHE A 65 5.32 -5.47 -16.07
N LEU A 66 6.41 -4.86 -15.59
CA LEU A 66 7.50 -4.39 -16.47
C LEU A 66 8.72 -5.30 -16.41
N ALA A 67 9.12 -5.73 -15.22
CA ALA A 67 10.23 -6.67 -15.04
C ALA A 67 10.14 -7.37 -13.68
N LEU A 68 10.34 -8.69 -13.66
CA LEU A 68 10.53 -9.48 -12.45
C LEU A 68 11.94 -10.08 -12.48
N ASP A 69 12.75 -9.74 -11.48
CA ASP A 69 14.06 -10.35 -11.26
C ASP A 69 13.97 -11.25 -10.02
N GLU A 70 13.94 -12.56 -10.24
CA GLU A 70 13.82 -13.56 -9.18
C GLU A 70 15.11 -13.69 -8.36
N GLN A 71 16.27 -13.42 -8.97
CA GLN A 71 17.56 -13.50 -8.28
C GLN A 71 17.74 -12.32 -7.33
N GLN A 72 17.42 -11.10 -7.78
CA GLN A 72 17.46 -9.89 -6.97
C GLN A 72 16.22 -9.70 -6.10
N GLN A 73 15.18 -10.54 -6.30
CA GLN A 73 13.89 -10.44 -5.64
C GLN A 73 13.26 -9.05 -5.83
N THR A 74 13.23 -8.56 -7.06
CA THR A 74 12.65 -7.25 -7.38
C THR A 74 11.57 -7.33 -8.43
N LEU A 75 10.56 -6.48 -8.29
CA LEU A 75 9.49 -6.31 -9.27
C LEU A 75 9.37 -4.84 -9.65
N ARG A 76 9.53 -4.54 -10.93
CA ARG A 76 9.17 -3.25 -11.52
C ARG A 76 7.79 -3.36 -12.17
N CYS A 77 6.89 -2.47 -11.80
CA CYS A 77 5.51 -2.47 -12.26
C CYS A 77 4.88 -1.07 -12.24
N GLY A 78 3.79 -0.90 -12.98
CA GLY A 78 3.03 0.34 -12.98
C GLY A 78 2.27 0.58 -11.67
N ALA A 79 2.02 1.85 -11.35
CA ALA A 79 1.36 2.26 -10.11
C ALA A 79 -0.11 1.79 -9.99
N GLY A 80 -0.72 1.42 -11.11
CA GLY A 80 -2.05 0.84 -11.23
C GLY A 80 -2.16 -0.62 -10.79
N VAL A 81 -1.06 -1.36 -10.84
CA VAL A 81 -1.04 -2.79 -10.49
C VAL A 81 -1.58 -2.99 -9.08
N LYS A 82 -2.46 -3.97 -8.89
CA LYS A 82 -2.98 -4.31 -7.55
C LYS A 82 -2.06 -5.27 -6.83
N LEU A 83 -1.94 -5.12 -5.53
CA LEU A 83 -1.13 -6.02 -4.69
C LEU A 83 -1.57 -7.49 -4.85
N GLY A 84 -2.88 -7.72 -4.97
CA GLY A 84 -3.43 -9.06 -5.22
C GLY A 84 -3.03 -9.67 -6.56
N ASP A 85 -2.75 -8.86 -7.58
CA ASP A 85 -2.28 -9.35 -8.88
C ASP A 85 -0.78 -9.65 -8.83
N ILE A 86 0.00 -8.86 -8.09
CA ILE A 86 1.40 -9.18 -7.78
C ILE A 86 1.50 -10.54 -7.09
N LEU A 87 0.69 -10.78 -6.06
CA LEU A 87 0.70 -12.05 -5.33
C LEU A 87 0.36 -13.24 -6.25
N LYS A 88 -0.56 -13.09 -7.21
CA LYS A 88 -0.89 -14.16 -8.17
C LYS A 88 0.32 -14.54 -9.04
N VAL A 89 1.15 -13.56 -9.41
CA VAL A 89 2.31 -13.77 -10.29
C VAL A 89 3.53 -14.25 -9.50
N CYS A 90 3.79 -13.65 -8.33
CA CYS A 90 5.00 -13.85 -7.55
C CYS A 90 4.93 -15.07 -6.61
N LEU A 91 3.78 -15.32 -5.97
CA LEU A 91 3.69 -16.37 -4.95
C LEU A 91 3.94 -17.79 -5.49
N PRO A 92 3.49 -18.18 -6.71
CA PRO A 92 3.86 -19.45 -7.31
C PRO A 92 5.37 -19.62 -7.57
N ARG A 93 6.12 -18.52 -7.59
CA ARG A 93 7.59 -18.48 -7.76
C ARG A 93 8.34 -18.40 -6.43
N GLY A 94 7.64 -18.57 -5.31
CA GLY A 94 8.21 -18.43 -3.96
C GLY A 94 8.55 -16.99 -3.58
N LEU A 95 7.96 -15.99 -4.25
CA LEU A 95 8.18 -14.57 -3.97
C LEU A 95 6.92 -13.93 -3.40
N PHE A 96 7.10 -13.04 -2.42
CA PHE A 96 6.01 -12.41 -1.67
C PHE A 96 6.23 -10.91 -1.51
N LEU A 97 5.14 -10.16 -1.39
CA LEU A 97 5.19 -8.75 -1.01
C LEU A 97 5.44 -8.65 0.50
N PRO A 98 6.55 -8.05 0.96
CA PRO A 98 6.90 -8.06 2.38
C PRO A 98 5.82 -7.45 3.27
N VAL A 99 5.09 -6.44 2.80
CA VAL A 99 4.01 -5.78 3.55
C VAL A 99 2.70 -5.89 2.79
N LEU A 100 1.65 -6.39 3.46
CA LEU A 100 0.29 -6.45 2.94
C LEU A 100 -0.71 -5.82 3.93
N PRO A 101 -1.55 -4.88 3.47
CA PRO A 101 -2.65 -4.37 4.27
C PRO A 101 -3.78 -5.40 4.37
N GLY A 102 -4.81 -5.09 5.17
CA GLY A 102 -5.96 -5.98 5.39
C GLY A 102 -6.78 -6.34 4.13
N THR A 103 -6.52 -5.69 2.98
CA THR A 103 -7.08 -6.06 1.68
C THR A 103 -6.04 -6.00 0.58
N LYS A 104 -5.99 -7.03 -0.28
CA LYS A 104 -5.10 -7.07 -1.45
C LYS A 104 -5.60 -6.24 -2.64
N ALA A 105 -6.77 -5.59 -2.52
CA ALA A 105 -7.40 -4.82 -3.59
C ALA A 105 -6.89 -3.37 -3.69
N VAL A 106 -5.71 -3.06 -3.16
CA VAL A 106 -5.03 -1.76 -3.19
C VAL A 106 -4.08 -1.72 -4.39
N SER A 107 -3.94 -0.57 -5.05
CA SER A 107 -2.95 -0.37 -6.13
C SER A 107 -1.58 -0.03 -5.55
N VAL A 108 -0.49 -0.33 -6.28
CA VAL A 108 0.89 -0.02 -5.86
C VAL A 108 1.06 1.47 -5.54
N GLY A 109 0.58 2.36 -6.41
CA GLY A 109 0.66 3.80 -6.16
C GLY A 109 -0.11 4.23 -4.90
N GLY A 110 -1.25 3.60 -4.62
CA GLY A 110 -2.02 3.87 -3.40
C GLY A 110 -1.33 3.32 -2.14
N ALA A 111 -0.68 2.16 -2.24
CA ALA A 111 0.09 1.57 -1.15
C ALA A 111 1.28 2.45 -0.75
N ILE A 112 1.99 3.01 -1.74
CA ILE A 112 3.13 3.94 -1.53
C ILE A 112 2.64 5.29 -1.00
N ALA A 113 1.61 5.87 -1.64
CA ALA A 113 1.09 7.18 -1.26
C ALA A 113 0.54 7.21 0.17
N ALA A 114 -0.02 6.10 0.66
CA ALA A 114 -0.51 5.98 2.03
C ALA A 114 0.49 5.32 2.99
N ASP A 115 1.69 4.95 2.51
CA ASP A 115 2.68 4.13 3.23
C ASP A 115 2.05 3.02 4.09
N VAL A 116 1.27 2.16 3.42
CA VAL A 116 0.42 1.18 4.12
C VAL A 116 1.24 0.23 4.98
N HIS A 117 0.66 -0.25 6.08
CA HIS A 117 1.27 -1.24 6.95
C HIS A 117 0.48 -2.55 6.97
N GLY A 118 1.13 -3.61 7.47
CA GLY A 118 0.55 -4.94 7.61
C GLY A 118 0.64 -5.48 9.03
N LYS A 119 0.24 -6.74 9.22
CA LYS A 119 0.32 -7.44 10.52
C LYS A 119 1.76 -7.68 11.00
N ASN A 120 2.75 -7.39 10.19
CA ASN A 120 4.18 -7.58 10.45
C ASN A 120 4.95 -6.27 10.64
N HIS A 121 4.26 -5.14 10.82
CA HIS A 121 4.89 -3.83 10.87
C HIS A 121 6.00 -3.72 11.94
N HIS A 122 5.83 -4.37 13.09
CA HIS A 122 6.84 -4.38 14.17
C HIS A 122 8.15 -5.07 13.77
N ARG A 123 8.15 -5.90 12.72
CA ARG A 123 9.33 -6.63 12.20
C ARG A 123 9.85 -6.03 10.90
N ASP A 124 8.95 -5.66 10.00
CA ASP A 124 9.27 -5.31 8.61
C ASP A 124 8.92 -3.87 8.24
N GLY A 125 8.34 -3.10 9.16
CA GLY A 125 7.90 -1.74 8.92
C GLY A 125 6.74 -1.61 7.93
N SER A 126 6.70 -0.47 7.26
CA SER A 126 5.65 -0.08 6.30
C SER A 126 6.05 -0.38 4.85
N PHE A 127 5.09 -0.25 3.93
CA PHE A 127 5.26 -0.60 2.52
C PHE A 127 6.43 0.14 1.86
N CYS A 128 6.64 1.41 2.18
CA CYS A 128 7.69 2.23 1.57
C CYS A 128 9.10 1.81 1.98
N GLN A 129 9.28 1.06 3.07
CA GLN A 129 10.59 0.48 3.42
C GLN A 129 11.03 -0.57 2.38
N HIS A 130 10.10 -1.10 1.60
CA HIS A 130 10.34 -2.12 0.57
C HIS A 130 10.28 -1.53 -0.85
N VAL A 131 10.20 -0.21 -1.00
CA VAL A 131 10.24 0.46 -2.30
C VAL A 131 11.69 0.83 -2.62
N ILE A 132 12.21 0.33 -3.73
CA ILE A 132 13.57 0.62 -4.19
C ILE A 132 13.61 1.95 -4.93
N GLN A 133 12.63 2.17 -5.81
CA GLN A 133 12.55 3.35 -6.66
C GLN A 133 11.10 3.62 -7.08
N ILE A 134 10.75 4.88 -7.29
CA ILE A 134 9.53 5.30 -7.97
C ILE A 134 9.88 6.21 -9.15
N SER A 135 9.05 6.17 -10.19
CA SER A 135 8.99 7.23 -11.19
C SER A 135 7.81 8.14 -10.90
N LEU A 136 8.08 9.41 -10.64
CA LEU A 136 7.10 10.40 -10.20
C LEU A 136 6.90 11.45 -11.29
N MET A 137 5.66 11.62 -11.74
CA MET A 137 5.25 12.72 -12.61
C MET A 137 4.99 13.96 -11.76
N LEU A 138 5.79 15.00 -11.98
CA LEU A 138 5.66 16.29 -11.30
C LEU A 138 4.63 17.20 -11.98
N ALA A 139 4.22 18.27 -11.30
CA ALA A 139 3.34 19.29 -11.86
C ALA A 139 3.94 20.02 -13.09
N SER A 140 5.26 19.97 -13.28
CA SER A 140 5.94 20.46 -14.49
C SER A 140 5.68 19.58 -15.73
N GLY A 141 5.16 18.36 -15.54
CA GLY A 141 5.08 17.33 -16.58
C GLY A 141 6.38 16.54 -16.73
N GLU A 142 7.41 16.79 -15.93
CA GLU A 142 8.62 15.98 -15.89
C GLU A 142 8.36 14.68 -15.11
N VAL A 143 8.92 13.56 -15.61
CA VAL A 143 8.98 12.30 -14.86
C VAL A 143 10.36 12.16 -14.27
N VAL A 144 10.46 12.20 -12.95
CA VAL A 144 11.72 12.05 -12.22
C VAL A 144 11.81 10.69 -11.54
N SER A 145 13.01 10.13 -11.50
CA SER A 145 13.31 8.93 -10.71
C SER A 145 13.63 9.32 -9.28
N CYS A 146 12.97 8.70 -8.29
CA CYS A 146 13.20 8.95 -6.87
C CYS A 146 13.48 7.64 -6.13
N SER A 147 14.50 7.63 -5.29
CA SER A 147 14.94 6.50 -4.47
C SER A 147 15.60 6.98 -3.18
N ALA A 148 16.10 6.05 -2.36
CA ALA A 148 16.89 6.39 -1.18
C ALA A 148 18.19 7.16 -1.50
N THR A 149 18.70 7.10 -2.74
CA THR A 149 19.97 7.70 -3.17
C THR A 149 19.82 8.73 -4.30
N GLN A 150 18.64 8.83 -4.93
CA GLN A 150 18.34 9.78 -6.00
C GLN A 150 17.07 10.57 -5.67
N ASN A 151 17.10 11.90 -5.75
CA ASN A 151 15.96 12.75 -5.38
C ASN A 151 15.38 12.37 -3.99
N GLN A 152 16.27 12.15 -3.01
CA GLN A 152 15.95 11.50 -1.73
C GLN A 152 14.86 12.23 -0.94
N GLU A 153 14.89 13.56 -0.89
CA GLU A 153 13.88 14.35 -0.18
C GLU A 153 12.49 14.15 -0.79
N LEU A 154 12.41 14.19 -2.12
CA LEU A 154 11.18 13.96 -2.86
C LEU A 154 10.68 12.50 -2.72
N PHE A 155 11.59 11.53 -2.69
CA PHE A 155 11.25 10.13 -2.40
C PHE A 155 10.58 10.02 -1.02
N ARG A 156 11.24 10.54 0.02
CA ARG A 156 10.72 10.51 1.40
C ARG A 156 9.40 11.25 1.53
N ALA A 157 9.24 12.40 0.87
CA ALA A 157 8.00 13.17 0.88
C ALA A 157 6.85 12.48 0.13
N SER A 158 7.17 11.65 -0.88
CA SER A 158 6.16 10.92 -1.67
C SER A 158 5.66 9.66 -0.95
N CYS A 159 6.54 9.00 -0.19
CA CYS A 159 6.18 7.91 0.71
C CYS A 159 5.27 8.43 1.82
N GLY A 160 4.01 8.00 1.85
CA GLY A 160 3.01 8.55 2.77
C GLY A 160 2.52 9.96 2.41
N GLY A 161 2.96 10.51 1.26
CA GLY A 161 2.63 11.86 0.80
C GLY A 161 1.22 12.02 0.20
N MET A 162 0.41 10.97 0.21
CA MET A 162 -0.97 10.92 -0.29
C MET A 162 -1.14 11.39 -1.75
N GLY A 163 -0.07 11.32 -2.55
CA GLY A 163 -0.06 11.76 -3.95
C GLY A 163 0.06 13.28 -4.14
N LEU A 164 0.38 14.04 -3.08
CA LEU A 164 0.48 15.51 -3.12
C LEU A 164 1.83 16.02 -3.67
N THR A 165 2.82 15.13 -3.82
CA THR A 165 4.12 15.46 -4.44
C THR A 165 4.12 15.25 -5.95
N GLY A 166 3.14 14.52 -6.49
CA GLY A 166 3.06 14.13 -7.89
C GLY A 166 2.32 12.81 -8.09
N ALA A 167 2.17 12.40 -9.35
CA ALA A 167 1.54 11.12 -9.70
C ALA A 167 2.62 10.04 -9.86
N ILE A 168 2.55 8.98 -9.05
CA ILE A 168 3.43 7.81 -9.21
C ILE A 168 3.01 7.08 -10.49
N VAL A 169 3.97 6.86 -11.39
CA VAL A 169 3.75 6.20 -12.68
C VAL A 169 4.08 4.71 -12.58
N GLU A 170 5.25 4.41 -12.02
CA GLU A 170 5.76 3.05 -11.82
C GLU A 170 6.62 3.00 -10.56
N ALA A 171 6.82 1.80 -10.04
CA ALA A 171 7.67 1.54 -8.90
C ALA A 171 8.45 0.25 -9.07
N THR A 172 9.65 0.22 -8.50
CA THR A 172 10.45 -0.98 -8.29
C THR A 172 10.35 -1.36 -6.82
N LEU A 173 9.83 -2.56 -6.57
CA LEU A 173 9.56 -3.10 -5.24
C LEU A 173 10.57 -4.21 -4.93
N ARG A 174 11.03 -4.25 -3.68
CA ARG A 174 11.71 -5.41 -3.11
C ARG A 174 10.67 -6.44 -2.69
N LEU A 175 10.90 -7.69 -3.08
CA LEU A 175 10.12 -8.86 -2.69
C LEU A 175 10.88 -9.64 -1.60
N ALA A 176 10.20 -10.58 -0.98
CA ALA A 176 10.80 -11.54 -0.06
C ALA A 176 10.60 -12.97 -0.58
N ALA A 177 11.61 -13.82 -0.44
CA ALA A 177 11.43 -15.26 -0.65
C ALA A 177 10.60 -15.87 0.49
N VAL A 178 9.66 -16.74 0.14
CA VAL A 178 8.84 -17.47 1.10
C VAL A 178 8.82 -18.97 0.77
N PRO A 179 8.87 -19.84 1.78
CA PRO A 179 8.90 -21.29 1.58
C PRO A 179 7.57 -21.85 1.05
N SER A 180 6.45 -21.21 1.39
CA SER A 180 5.13 -21.60 0.91
C SER A 180 4.14 -20.44 0.95
N ARG A 181 2.96 -20.67 0.37
CA ARG A 181 1.80 -19.76 0.45
C ARG A 181 1.01 -19.85 1.77
N TYR A 182 1.39 -20.77 2.65
CA TYR A 182 0.65 -21.05 3.89
C TYR A 182 1.26 -20.29 5.05
N ILE A 183 0.41 -19.96 6.03
CA ILE A 183 0.80 -19.34 7.28
C ILE A 183 0.45 -20.31 8.41
N ASP A 184 1.44 -20.64 9.24
CA ASP A 184 1.20 -21.36 10.48
C ASP A 184 0.71 -20.33 11.50
N GLN A 185 -0.55 -20.46 11.92
CA GLN A 185 -1.19 -19.50 12.82
C GLN A 185 -1.29 -20.06 14.24
N ARG A 186 -0.89 -19.26 15.23
CA ARG A 186 -1.22 -19.47 16.64
C ARG A 186 -2.24 -18.43 17.08
N SER A 187 -3.21 -18.84 17.88
CA SER A 187 -4.23 -17.94 18.44
C SER A 187 -4.19 -18.01 19.96
N LEU A 188 -3.98 -16.88 20.61
CA LEU A 188 -3.95 -16.75 22.07
C LEU A 188 -5.16 -15.94 22.51
N VAL A 189 -5.94 -16.48 23.44
CA VAL A 189 -7.08 -15.77 24.04
C VAL A 189 -6.58 -14.98 25.23
N ALA A 190 -6.96 -13.72 25.34
CA ALA A 190 -6.70 -12.88 26.50
C ALA A 190 -8.03 -12.52 27.18
N ASN A 191 -8.10 -12.67 28.50
CA ASN A 191 -9.29 -12.35 29.28
C ASN A 191 -9.50 -10.84 29.45
N ASN A 192 -8.45 -10.05 29.24
CA ASN A 192 -8.49 -8.59 29.35
C ASN A 192 -7.32 -7.93 28.61
N LEU A 193 -7.30 -6.60 28.61
CA LEU A 193 -6.29 -5.82 27.91
C LEU A 193 -4.87 -6.05 28.45
N GLN A 194 -4.70 -6.20 29.76
CA GLN A 194 -3.38 -6.41 30.36
C GLN A 194 -2.78 -7.75 29.91
N GLU A 195 -3.58 -8.80 29.93
CA GLU A 195 -3.17 -10.11 29.42
C GLU A 195 -2.88 -10.07 27.91
N CYS A 196 -3.65 -9.30 27.13
CA CYS A 196 -3.38 -9.12 25.71
C CYS A 196 -2.01 -8.50 25.45
N PHE A 197 -1.62 -7.49 26.26
CA PHE A 197 -0.29 -6.88 26.14
C PHE A 197 0.83 -7.85 26.53
N ALA A 198 0.66 -8.61 27.62
CA ALA A 198 1.62 -9.64 28.00
C ALA A 198 1.83 -10.66 26.85
N HIS A 199 0.74 -11.16 26.23
CA HIS A 199 0.84 -12.07 25.08
C HIS A 199 1.57 -11.46 23.88
N ILE A 200 1.40 -10.15 23.62
CA ILE A 200 2.12 -9.45 22.54
C ILE A 200 3.62 -9.35 22.86
N GLU A 201 3.96 -8.97 24.09
CA GLU A 201 5.35 -8.83 24.54
C GLU A 201 6.09 -10.17 24.55
N ASP A 202 5.46 -11.21 25.08
CA ASP A 202 6.00 -12.57 25.15
C ASP A 202 6.20 -13.21 23.76
N ASN A 203 5.56 -12.67 22.71
CA ASN A 203 5.64 -13.17 21.34
C ASN A 203 6.11 -12.09 20.35
N ALA A 204 6.88 -11.10 20.81
CA ALA A 204 7.35 -9.98 19.99
C ALA A 204 8.26 -10.41 18.81
N ASP A 205 8.79 -11.62 18.85
CA ASP A 205 9.62 -12.22 17.80
C ASP A 205 8.80 -12.75 16.61
N SER A 206 7.50 -13.01 16.80
CA SER A 206 6.61 -13.52 15.75
C SER A 206 6.52 -12.56 14.57
N LYS A 207 6.61 -13.07 13.34
CA LYS A 207 6.61 -12.31 12.09
C LYS A 207 5.33 -11.50 11.93
N TYR A 208 4.19 -12.13 12.09
CA TYR A 208 2.88 -11.50 12.02
C TYR A 208 2.22 -11.51 13.40
N SER A 209 1.67 -10.38 13.82
CA SER A 209 0.96 -10.20 15.09
C SER A 209 -0.20 -9.20 14.92
N VAL A 210 -1.41 -9.61 15.31
CA VAL A 210 -2.57 -8.70 15.38
C VAL A 210 -3.59 -9.23 16.38
N ALA A 211 -4.20 -8.34 17.16
CA ALA A 211 -5.28 -8.70 18.07
C ALA A 211 -6.63 -8.18 17.55
N TRP A 212 -7.69 -8.96 17.76
CA TRP A 212 -9.06 -8.47 17.70
C TRP A 212 -9.56 -8.25 19.13
N LEU A 213 -9.93 -7.02 19.46
CA LEU A 213 -10.31 -6.61 20.82
C LEU A 213 -11.82 -6.38 20.93
N ASP A 214 -12.39 -6.81 22.05
CA ASP A 214 -13.72 -6.41 22.48
C ASP A 214 -13.68 -5.03 23.14
N CYS A 215 -14.12 -4.01 22.41
CA CYS A 215 -14.18 -2.63 22.89
C CYS A 215 -15.49 -2.29 23.63
N LEU A 216 -16.38 -3.27 23.85
CA LEU A 216 -17.65 -3.10 24.57
C LEU A 216 -17.60 -3.69 25.98
N ALA A 217 -16.70 -4.65 26.23
CA ALA A 217 -16.48 -5.21 27.56
C ALA A 217 -16.01 -4.13 28.55
N THR A 218 -16.45 -4.26 29.80
CA THR A 218 -16.18 -3.32 30.89
C THR A 218 -15.66 -4.06 32.12
N GLY A 219 -15.08 -3.34 33.08
CA GLY A 219 -14.55 -3.94 34.31
C GLY A 219 -13.33 -4.81 34.03
N ASP A 220 -13.23 -5.94 34.71
CA ASP A 220 -12.07 -6.84 34.63
C ASP A 220 -11.91 -7.51 33.25
N ASP A 221 -12.98 -7.59 32.45
CA ASP A 221 -12.98 -8.16 31.09
C ASP A 221 -12.65 -7.12 30.00
N MET A 222 -12.43 -5.86 30.37
CA MET A 222 -12.23 -4.76 29.43
C MET A 222 -11.05 -5.06 28.49
N GLY A 223 -11.32 -5.00 27.18
CA GLY A 223 -10.31 -5.25 26.15
C GLY A 223 -9.91 -6.72 25.99
N ARG A 224 -10.71 -7.68 26.52
CA ARG A 224 -10.56 -9.09 26.18
C ARG A 224 -10.45 -9.29 24.68
N SER A 225 -9.64 -10.25 24.27
CA SER A 225 -9.20 -10.29 22.87
C SER A 225 -8.77 -11.68 22.41
N VAL A 226 -8.59 -11.80 21.11
CA VAL A 226 -7.87 -12.91 20.49
C VAL A 226 -6.67 -12.34 19.74
N LEU A 227 -5.47 -12.71 20.17
CA LEU A 227 -4.22 -12.41 19.49
C LEU A 227 -3.92 -13.49 18.46
N TYR A 228 -3.75 -13.08 17.21
CA TYR A 228 -3.34 -13.94 16.11
C TYR A 228 -1.87 -13.69 15.79
N LEU A 229 -1.06 -14.74 15.92
CA LEU A 229 0.35 -14.77 15.54
C LEU A 229 0.52 -15.64 14.30
N GLY A 230 1.48 -15.32 13.44
CA GLY A 230 1.69 -16.07 12.21
C GLY A 230 3.14 -16.11 11.75
N GLU A 231 3.50 -17.22 11.09
CA GLU A 231 4.78 -17.45 10.42
C GLU A 231 4.56 -18.05 9.02
N HIS A 232 5.46 -17.83 8.07
CA HIS A 232 5.41 -18.56 6.80
C HIS A 232 5.70 -20.04 7.03
N SER A 233 4.74 -20.89 6.65
CA SER A 233 4.86 -22.35 6.82
C SER A 233 5.94 -22.91 5.91
N LYS A 234 6.76 -23.83 6.44
CA LYS A 234 7.89 -24.44 5.71
C LYS A 234 7.48 -25.50 4.68
N GLY A 235 6.17 -25.81 4.59
CA GLY A 235 5.62 -26.85 3.72
C GLY A 235 5.20 -28.08 4.50
#